data_AF-A0A2V7Q3U5-F1
#
_entry.id   AF-A0A2V7Q3U5-F1
#
_cell.length_a   1.000
_cell.length_b   1.000
_cell.length_c   1.000
_cell.angle_alpha   90.00
_cell.angle_beta   90.00
_cell.angle_gamma   90.00
#
_symmetry.space_group_name_H-M   'P 1'
#
loop_
_entity.id
_entity.type
_entity.pdbx_description
1 polymer ?
#
loop_
_entity_poly.entity_id
_entity_poly.type
_entity_poly.pdbx_seq_one_letter_code
_entity_poly.pdbx_strand_id
1 'polypeptide(L)'
;MATGAVSFIGRLSASTDTFVTPVAMAVRPSDQTIFVWNNSDLAIDHQTTVTNGRLLTVNTCTGRATQVGPGPRGDLGALAFAPSGALFGLSDVLYSVNATTGELTQVGSPTRTFQVAGADFNGNGTLYAVTLGLGTDTLLTISTTTGQETVVGVLNVNGAPTDVGTVGSIVFAPNGTLIGSAFNSPLTNPRGDVLFDINPATAGVSNVRAVTGGMAPQGLGFARACRSP
;
A
#
# COMPACT_ATOMS: atom_id res chain seq x y z
N MET A 1 -13.16 12.58 -6.28
CA MET A 1 -11.75 12.89 -6.59
C MET A 1 -11.00 12.96 -5.27
N ALA A 2 -9.86 12.29 -5.12
CA ALA A 2 -9.03 12.42 -3.91
C ALA A 2 -8.39 13.81 -3.90
N THR A 3 -8.51 14.56 -2.80
CA THR A 3 -8.08 15.97 -2.74
C THR A 3 -6.70 16.16 -2.12
N GLY A 4 -6.18 15.16 -1.41
CA GLY A 4 -4.99 15.29 -0.56
C GLY A 4 -5.30 15.74 0.88
N ALA A 5 -6.53 16.19 1.16
CA ALA A 5 -6.93 16.46 2.53
C ALA A 5 -7.06 15.14 3.33
N VAL A 6 -6.41 15.07 4.48
CA VAL A 6 -6.48 13.92 5.39
C VAL A 6 -7.01 14.33 6.75
N SER A 7 -7.67 13.39 7.42
CA SER A 7 -8.15 13.52 8.79
C SER A 7 -7.76 12.30 9.59
N PHE A 8 -7.24 12.50 10.79
CA PHE A 8 -6.93 11.41 11.70
C PHE A 8 -8.21 10.85 12.32
N ILE A 9 -8.44 9.54 12.18
CA ILE A 9 -9.60 8.85 12.76
C ILE A 9 -9.26 8.27 14.14
N GLY A 10 -8.15 7.57 14.26
CA GLY A 10 -7.73 6.93 15.49
C GLY A 10 -6.49 6.05 15.29
N ARG A 11 -5.86 5.67 16.39
CA ARG A 11 -4.71 4.75 16.37
C ARG A 11 -5.17 3.30 16.20
N LEU A 12 -4.35 2.50 15.53
CA LEU A 12 -4.55 1.05 15.39
C LEU A 12 -4.58 0.35 16.76
N SER A 13 -3.74 0.78 17.69
CA SER A 13 -3.69 0.29 19.07
C SER A 13 -3.77 1.44 20.08
N ALA A 14 -4.22 1.14 21.29
CA ALA A 14 -4.13 2.05 22.42
C ALA A 14 -2.67 2.19 22.93
N SER A 15 -1.88 1.10 22.81
CA SER A 15 -0.44 1.15 23.07
C SER A 15 0.29 1.70 21.83
N THR A 16 1.29 2.55 22.07
CA THR A 16 2.20 3.04 21.04
C THR A 16 3.28 2.03 20.66
N ASP A 17 3.37 0.91 21.38
CA ASP A 17 4.34 -0.16 21.12
C ASP A 17 3.79 -1.25 20.21
N THR A 18 2.49 -1.23 19.93
CA THR A 18 1.83 -2.25 19.11
C THR A 18 1.40 -1.66 17.79
N PHE A 19 1.67 -2.39 16.71
CA PHE A 19 1.39 -2.00 15.33
C PHE A 19 2.12 -0.72 14.92
N VAL A 20 3.45 -0.76 15.05
CA VAL A 20 4.33 0.41 14.95
C VAL A 20 4.74 0.69 13.52
N THR A 21 4.73 -0.33 12.66
CA THR A 21 5.00 -0.19 11.22
C THR A 21 3.87 -0.81 10.38
N PRO A 22 2.67 -0.20 10.37
CA PRO A 22 1.62 -0.55 9.43
C PRO A 22 1.99 -0.03 8.03
N VAL A 23 2.61 -0.88 7.22
CA VAL A 23 3.20 -0.49 5.92
C VAL A 23 2.20 -0.67 4.78
N ALA A 24 1.43 -1.75 4.77
CA ALA A 24 0.54 -2.06 3.64
C ALA A 24 -0.93 -2.11 4.05
N MET A 25 -1.82 -1.69 3.14
CA MET A 25 -3.27 -1.70 3.34
C MET A 25 -3.97 -2.19 2.09
N ALA A 26 -5.07 -2.93 2.26
CA ALA A 26 -5.98 -3.31 1.19
C ALA A 26 -7.42 -3.27 1.70
N VAL A 27 -8.39 -2.97 0.83
CA VAL A 27 -9.82 -3.01 1.20
C VAL A 27 -10.47 -4.18 0.49
N ARG A 28 -11.14 -5.05 1.26
CA ARG A 28 -11.82 -6.20 0.68
C ARG A 28 -13.03 -5.74 -0.16
N PRO A 29 -13.13 -6.13 -1.45
CA PRO A 29 -14.21 -5.63 -2.32
C PRO A 29 -15.63 -5.96 -1.83
N SER A 30 -15.82 -7.15 -1.26
CA SER A 30 -17.14 -7.69 -0.90
C SER A 30 -17.82 -6.96 0.25
N ASP A 31 -17.06 -6.61 1.30
CA ASP A 31 -17.59 -6.09 2.55
C ASP A 31 -16.94 -4.76 2.98
N GLN A 32 -15.96 -4.27 2.20
CA GLN A 32 -15.24 -3.02 2.44
C GLN A 32 -14.43 -3.02 3.75
N THR A 33 -14.15 -4.21 4.30
CA THR A 33 -13.26 -4.35 5.46
C THR A 33 -11.86 -3.90 5.09
N ILE A 34 -11.28 -3.02 5.91
CA ILE A 34 -9.90 -2.59 5.78
C ILE A 34 -9.00 -3.66 6.38
N PHE A 35 -8.06 -4.17 5.58
CA PHE A 35 -6.96 -5.00 6.01
C PHE A 35 -5.67 -4.20 6.01
N VAL A 36 -4.85 -4.37 7.04
CA VAL A 36 -3.54 -3.75 7.18
C VAL A 36 -2.51 -4.82 7.50
N TRP A 37 -1.35 -4.76 6.86
CA TRP A 37 -0.20 -5.54 7.25
C TRP A 37 0.74 -4.68 8.08
N ASN A 38 1.01 -5.13 9.30
CA ASN A 38 1.97 -4.51 10.20
C ASN A 38 3.25 -5.33 10.26
N ASN A 39 4.39 -4.72 9.94
CA ASN A 39 5.68 -5.40 9.93
C ASN A 39 6.26 -5.56 11.34
N SER A 40 6.04 -4.62 12.26
CA SER A 40 6.70 -4.66 13.57
C SER A 40 5.93 -4.03 14.74
N ASP A 41 6.29 -4.48 15.94
CA ASP A 41 5.96 -3.84 17.23
C ASP A 41 7.26 -3.28 17.85
N LEU A 42 7.16 -2.56 18.96
CA LEU A 42 8.28 -2.31 19.86
C LEU A 42 8.37 -3.43 20.92
N ALA A 43 9.59 -3.75 21.33
CA ALA A 43 9.87 -4.62 22.45
C ALA A 43 9.49 -3.96 23.78
N ILE A 44 9.61 -4.71 24.88
CA ILE A 44 9.29 -4.23 26.23
C ILE A 44 10.16 -3.04 26.68
N ASP A 45 11.27 -2.79 26.00
CA ASP A 45 12.15 -1.63 26.24
C ASP A 45 11.63 -0.33 25.57
N HIS A 46 10.50 -0.40 24.86
CA HIS A 46 9.86 0.70 24.15
C HIS A 46 10.77 1.38 23.10
N GLN A 47 11.82 0.71 22.64
CA GLN A 47 12.82 1.28 21.73
C GLN A 47 13.21 0.30 20.62
N THR A 48 13.35 -0.98 20.95
CA THR A 48 13.77 -2.00 20.00
C THR A 48 12.58 -2.41 19.13
N THR A 49 12.72 -2.25 17.82
CA THR A 49 11.70 -2.75 16.88
C THR A 49 11.81 -4.26 16.71
N VAL A 50 10.69 -4.96 16.88
CA VAL A 50 10.58 -6.42 16.71
C VAL A 50 9.73 -6.70 15.49
N THR A 51 10.34 -7.22 14.44
CA THR A 51 9.63 -7.72 13.27
C THR A 51 8.71 -8.85 13.68
N ASN A 52 7.42 -8.65 13.43
CA ASN A 52 6.42 -9.66 13.64
C ASN A 52 5.69 -9.97 12.32
N GLY A 53 5.17 -9.02 11.55
CA GLY A 53 4.36 -9.36 10.40
C GLY A 53 3.00 -9.90 10.84
N ARG A 54 2.01 -9.02 10.92
CA ARG A 54 0.66 -9.32 11.38
C ARG A 54 -0.35 -8.75 10.42
N LEU A 55 -1.28 -9.60 9.98
CA LEU A 55 -2.48 -9.14 9.29
C LEU A 55 -3.48 -8.61 10.32
N LEU A 56 -4.05 -7.45 10.06
CA LEU A 56 -5.01 -6.75 10.91
C LEU A 56 -6.28 -6.45 10.11
N THR A 57 -7.43 -6.46 10.76
CA THR A 57 -8.63 -5.75 10.29
C THR A 57 -8.79 -4.43 11.04
N VAL A 58 -9.24 -3.37 10.38
CA VAL A 58 -9.41 -2.05 11.00
C VAL A 58 -10.87 -1.61 11.00
N ASN A 59 -11.35 -1.18 12.17
CA ASN A 59 -12.66 -0.54 12.30
C ASN A 59 -12.61 0.88 11.72
N THR A 60 -13.35 1.12 10.64
CA THR A 60 -13.30 2.38 9.88
C THR A 60 -13.78 3.61 10.65
N CYS A 61 -14.56 3.42 11.72
CA CYS A 61 -15.10 4.51 12.55
C CYS A 61 -14.13 4.93 13.66
N THR A 62 -13.34 4.01 14.19
CA THR A 62 -12.52 4.25 15.39
C THR A 62 -11.02 4.17 15.11
N GLY A 63 -10.63 3.65 13.94
CA GLY A 63 -9.24 3.36 13.60
C GLY A 63 -8.65 2.16 14.34
N ARG A 64 -9.40 1.50 15.24
CA ARG A 64 -8.87 0.38 16.03
C ARG A 64 -8.68 -0.87 15.19
N ALA A 65 -7.52 -1.50 15.32
CA ALA A 65 -7.17 -2.74 14.68
C ALA A 65 -7.55 -3.96 15.53
N THR A 66 -7.81 -5.08 14.86
CA THR A 66 -7.93 -6.42 15.44
C THR A 66 -7.03 -7.35 14.65
N GLN A 67 -6.15 -8.10 15.33
CA GLN A 67 -5.25 -9.02 14.67
C GLN A 67 -6.00 -10.21 14.08
N VAL A 68 -5.60 -10.62 12.87
CA VAL A 68 -6.09 -11.80 12.16
C VAL A 68 -5.10 -12.94 12.36
N GLY A 69 -5.56 -13.98 13.07
CA GLY A 69 -4.79 -15.20 13.32
C GLY A 69 -3.52 -15.03 14.17
N PRO A 70 -2.82 -16.14 14.46
CA PRO A 70 -1.68 -16.13 15.37
C PRO A 70 -0.37 -15.72 14.68
N GLY A 71 0.55 -15.18 15.49
CA GLY A 71 1.99 -15.23 15.25
C GLY A 71 2.58 -14.29 14.20
N PRO A 72 3.92 -14.18 14.21
CA PRO A 72 4.66 -13.40 13.24
C PRO A 72 4.80 -14.13 11.89
N ARG A 73 4.70 -13.39 10.79
CA ARG A 73 4.64 -13.90 9.41
C ARG A 73 5.59 -13.19 8.42
N GLY A 74 6.49 -12.35 8.93
CA GLY A 74 7.47 -11.62 8.11
C GLY A 74 6.94 -10.33 7.50
N ASP A 75 7.78 -9.66 6.73
CA ASP A 75 7.51 -8.32 6.25
C ASP A 75 6.89 -8.32 4.85
N LEU A 76 5.87 -7.49 4.66
CA LEU A 76 5.33 -7.18 3.34
C LEU A 76 5.49 -5.68 3.08
N GLY A 77 5.77 -5.33 1.81
CA GLY A 77 5.75 -3.96 1.34
C GLY A 77 4.39 -3.58 0.73
N ALA A 78 3.63 -4.54 0.23
CA ALA A 78 2.30 -4.30 -0.32
C ALA A 78 1.30 -5.40 0.00
N LEU A 79 0.02 -5.04 -0.03
CA LEU A 79 -1.13 -5.91 0.18
C LEU A 79 -2.22 -5.47 -0.80
N ALA A 80 -2.85 -6.41 -1.51
CA ALA A 80 -3.85 -6.09 -2.53
C ALA A 80 -4.93 -7.17 -2.64
N PHE A 81 -6.19 -6.76 -2.69
CA PHE A 81 -7.29 -7.67 -3.01
C PHE A 81 -7.54 -7.69 -4.51
N ALA A 82 -7.54 -8.87 -5.10
CA ALA A 82 -8.07 -9.07 -6.45
C ALA A 82 -9.59 -8.81 -6.45
N PRO A 83 -10.19 -8.46 -7.60
CA PRO A 83 -11.65 -8.32 -7.73
C PRO A 83 -12.42 -9.58 -7.31
N SER A 84 -11.80 -10.75 -7.40
CA SER A 84 -12.35 -12.03 -6.94
C SER A 84 -12.42 -12.18 -5.41
N GLY A 85 -11.76 -11.30 -4.66
CA GLY A 85 -11.63 -11.37 -3.20
C GLY A 85 -10.40 -12.14 -2.70
N ALA A 86 -9.57 -12.69 -3.59
CA ALA A 86 -8.28 -13.25 -3.22
C ALA A 86 -7.33 -12.14 -2.75
N LEU A 87 -6.64 -12.35 -1.64
CA LEU A 87 -5.67 -11.40 -1.07
C LEU A 87 -4.26 -11.81 -1.45
N PHE A 88 -3.46 -10.87 -1.92
CA PHE A 88 -2.06 -11.04 -2.25
C PHE A 88 -1.19 -10.08 -1.44
N GLY A 89 0.00 -10.56 -1.09
CA GLY A 89 1.04 -9.79 -0.42
C GLY A 89 2.30 -9.79 -1.28
N LEU A 90 3.03 -8.68 -1.30
CA LEU A 90 4.27 -8.57 -2.06
C LEU A 90 5.41 -8.06 -1.18
N SER A 91 6.54 -8.76 -1.25
CA SER A 91 7.85 -8.37 -0.73
C SER A 91 8.89 -8.55 -1.85
N ASP A 92 9.97 -9.27 -1.58
CA ASP A 92 10.86 -9.88 -2.57
C ASP A 92 10.20 -11.00 -3.40
N VAL A 93 9.10 -11.59 -2.91
CA VAL A 93 8.30 -12.60 -3.63
C VAL A 93 6.81 -12.29 -3.52
N LEU A 94 6.01 -12.93 -4.38
CA LEU A 94 4.55 -12.85 -4.33
C LEU A 94 4.00 -13.94 -3.41
N TYR A 95 3.15 -13.53 -2.48
CA TYR A 95 2.38 -14.42 -1.62
C TYR A 95 0.88 -14.33 -1.93
N SER A 96 0.19 -15.46 -1.84
CA SER A 96 -1.23 -15.46 -1.49
C SER A 96 -1.35 -15.35 0.03
N VAL A 97 -2.34 -14.60 0.49
CA VAL A 97 -2.57 -14.35 1.91
C VAL A 97 -3.95 -14.87 2.29
N ASN A 98 -4.00 -15.76 3.27
CA ASN A 98 -5.27 -16.20 3.83
C ASN A 98 -5.84 -15.07 4.70
N ALA A 99 -6.86 -14.37 4.21
CA ALA A 99 -7.44 -13.23 4.92
C ALA A 99 -8.23 -13.59 6.20
N THR A 100 -8.32 -14.87 6.57
CA THR A 100 -8.94 -15.35 7.82
C THR A 100 -7.89 -15.73 8.87
N THR A 101 -6.73 -16.22 8.43
CA THR A 101 -5.65 -16.69 9.34
C THR A 101 -4.40 -15.82 9.30
N GLY A 102 -4.26 -14.94 8.31
CA GLY A 102 -3.05 -14.17 8.03
C GLY A 102 -1.95 -14.96 7.32
N GLU A 103 -2.15 -16.25 7.04
CA GLU A 103 -1.12 -17.14 6.50
C GLU A 103 -0.65 -16.77 5.10
N LEU A 104 0.67 -16.79 4.90
CA LEU A 104 1.32 -16.55 3.63
C LEU A 104 1.63 -17.88 2.95
N THR A 105 1.26 -18.00 1.68
CA THR A 105 1.71 -19.09 0.81
C THR A 105 2.41 -18.49 -0.39
N GLN A 106 3.69 -18.81 -0.59
CA GLN A 106 4.44 -18.28 -1.71
C GLN A 106 3.82 -18.78 -3.03
N VAL A 107 3.55 -17.84 -3.92
CA VAL A 107 3.03 -18.10 -5.27
C VAL A 107 4.18 -18.20 -6.26
N GLY A 108 5.12 -17.27 -6.18
CA GLY A 108 6.27 -17.24 -7.07
C GLY A 108 7.11 -15.99 -6.85
N SER A 109 8.15 -15.83 -7.64
CA SER A 109 9.15 -14.80 -7.44
C SER A 109 9.35 -13.97 -8.70
N PRO A 110 9.54 -12.65 -8.58
CA PRO A 110 10.03 -11.83 -9.67
C PRO A 110 11.35 -12.35 -10.23
N THR A 111 11.62 -12.04 -11.50
CA THR A 111 12.90 -12.38 -12.15
C THR A 111 14.03 -11.42 -11.79
N ARG A 112 13.69 -10.26 -11.22
CA ARG A 112 14.61 -9.23 -10.76
C ARG A 112 14.38 -8.95 -9.28
N THR A 113 15.46 -8.66 -8.55
CA THR A 113 15.35 -8.14 -7.19
C THR A 113 14.89 -6.68 -7.22
N PHE A 114 13.78 -6.39 -6.55
CA PHE A 114 13.34 -5.03 -6.25
C PHE A 114 12.64 -5.00 -4.89
N GLN A 115 12.57 -3.81 -4.30
CA GLN A 115 11.65 -3.54 -3.20
C GLN A 115 10.35 -3.00 -3.77
N VAL A 116 9.22 -3.32 -3.12
CA VAL A 116 7.91 -2.80 -3.50
C VAL A 116 7.48 -1.70 -2.53
N ALA A 117 6.98 -0.59 -3.08
CA ALA A 117 6.37 0.48 -2.31
C ALA A 117 4.88 0.21 -2.09
N GLY A 118 4.16 -0.17 -3.14
CA GLY A 118 2.74 -0.49 -3.09
C GLY A 118 2.30 -1.31 -4.28
N ALA A 119 1.13 -1.94 -4.15
CA ALA A 119 0.52 -2.72 -5.21
C ALA A 119 -1.01 -2.66 -5.10
N ASP A 120 -1.71 -2.69 -6.22
CA ASP A 120 -3.17 -2.82 -6.25
C ASP A 120 -3.66 -3.43 -7.56
N PHE A 121 -4.86 -4.01 -7.51
CA PHE A 121 -5.52 -4.56 -8.70
C PHE A 121 -6.36 -3.51 -9.41
N ASN A 122 -6.28 -3.49 -10.73
CA ASN A 122 -7.30 -2.81 -11.52
C ASN A 122 -8.62 -3.61 -11.55
N GLY A 123 -9.68 -3.00 -12.08
CA GLY A 123 -10.99 -3.66 -12.20
C GLY A 123 -11.02 -4.90 -13.11
N ASN A 124 -9.98 -5.10 -13.94
CA ASN A 124 -9.85 -6.25 -14.83
C ASN A 124 -9.04 -7.41 -14.20
N GLY A 125 -8.54 -7.25 -12.97
CA GLY A 125 -7.77 -8.27 -12.26
C GLY A 125 -6.27 -8.29 -12.59
N THR A 126 -5.73 -7.22 -13.20
CA THR A 126 -4.28 -7.03 -13.34
C THR A 126 -3.70 -6.44 -12.07
N LEU A 127 -2.70 -7.10 -11.47
CA LEU A 127 -1.95 -6.60 -10.33
C LEU A 127 -0.86 -5.63 -10.79
N TYR A 128 -0.97 -4.36 -10.41
CA TYR A 128 0.06 -3.36 -10.60
C TYR A 128 0.89 -3.21 -9.32
N ALA A 129 2.17 -2.91 -9.47
CA ALA A 129 3.07 -2.60 -8.36
C ALA A 129 4.00 -1.45 -8.73
N VAL A 130 4.41 -0.67 -7.73
CA VAL A 130 5.46 0.35 -7.89
C VAL A 130 6.66 -0.06 -7.05
N THR A 131 7.85 0.01 -7.66
CA THR A 131 9.10 -0.26 -6.94
C THR A 131 9.34 0.80 -5.88
N LEU A 132 10.07 0.45 -4.82
CA LEU A 132 10.58 1.39 -3.83
C LEU A 132 12.07 1.62 -4.09
N GLY A 133 12.43 2.80 -4.58
CA GLY A 133 13.81 3.21 -4.81
C GLY A 133 14.10 4.63 -4.30
N LEU A 134 15.38 4.94 -4.07
CA LEU A 134 15.83 6.30 -3.80
C LEU A 134 16.07 7.02 -5.14
N GLY A 135 15.00 7.33 -5.87
CA GLY A 135 15.07 7.98 -7.18
C GLY A 135 13.82 7.77 -8.04
N THR A 136 14.01 7.45 -9.32
CA THR A 136 12.89 7.22 -10.23
C THR A 136 12.33 5.81 -10.09
N ASP A 137 11.16 5.70 -9.46
CA ASP A 137 10.46 4.43 -9.29
C ASP A 137 9.89 3.90 -10.63
N THR A 138 9.62 2.61 -10.68
CA THR A 138 9.10 1.90 -11.86
C THR A 138 7.73 1.32 -11.58
N LEU A 139 6.79 1.52 -12.50
CA LEU A 139 5.51 0.81 -12.52
C LEU A 139 5.67 -0.54 -13.21
N LEU A 140 5.17 -1.58 -12.56
CA LEU A 140 5.20 -2.97 -12.98
C LEU A 140 3.78 -3.53 -13.01
N THR A 141 3.59 -4.61 -13.77
CA THR A 141 2.53 -5.59 -13.50
C THR A 141 3.14 -6.88 -12.99
N ILE A 142 2.43 -7.61 -12.13
CA ILE A 142 2.90 -8.86 -11.54
C ILE A 142 1.94 -9.99 -11.89
N SER A 143 2.46 -11.09 -12.41
CA SER A 143 1.69 -12.31 -12.66
C SER A 143 1.27 -12.95 -11.33
N THR A 144 -0.03 -13.11 -11.12
CA THR A 144 -0.57 -13.73 -9.90
C THR A 144 -0.46 -15.26 -9.86
N THR A 145 0.08 -15.87 -10.92
CA THR A 145 0.33 -17.31 -10.99
C THR A 145 1.80 -17.68 -10.87
N THR A 146 2.70 -16.76 -11.26
CA THR A 146 4.15 -17.03 -11.29
C THR A 146 4.98 -16.05 -10.47
N GLY A 147 4.41 -14.93 -10.03
CA GLY A 147 5.13 -13.84 -9.37
C GLY A 147 6.03 -13.01 -10.29
N GLN A 148 6.10 -13.35 -11.59
CA GLN A 148 6.95 -12.65 -12.55
C GLN A 148 6.42 -11.26 -12.87
N GLU A 149 7.32 -10.28 -12.92
CA GLU A 149 7.03 -8.90 -13.26
C GLU A 149 7.10 -8.64 -14.77
N THR A 150 6.27 -7.70 -15.24
CA THR A 150 6.42 -7.06 -16.55
C THR A 150 6.51 -5.55 -16.35
N VAL A 151 7.56 -4.93 -16.85
CA VAL A 151 7.78 -3.49 -16.73
C VAL A 151 6.77 -2.74 -17.60
N VAL A 152 6.04 -1.80 -16.98
CA VAL A 152 5.19 -0.84 -17.70
C VAL A 152 6.01 0.37 -18.10
N GLY A 153 6.76 0.94 -17.14
CA GLY A 153 7.65 2.07 -17.38
C GLY A 153 8.15 2.72 -16.11
N VAL A 154 9.18 3.56 -16.25
CA VAL A 154 9.67 4.42 -15.16
C VAL A 154 8.66 5.55 -14.96
N LEU A 155 8.35 5.89 -13.70
CA LEU A 155 7.51 7.02 -13.36
C LEU A 155 8.07 8.29 -14.01
N ASN A 156 7.21 9.01 -14.74
CA ASN A 156 7.65 10.11 -15.59
C ASN A 156 6.63 11.25 -15.61
N VAL A 157 7.10 12.47 -15.78
CA VAL A 157 6.26 13.63 -16.11
C VAL A 157 6.56 14.02 -17.55
N ASN A 158 5.53 14.01 -18.40
CA ASN A 158 5.65 14.30 -19.83
C ASN A 158 6.72 13.45 -20.55
N GLY A 159 6.86 12.18 -20.17
CA GLY A 159 7.81 11.24 -20.78
C GLY A 159 9.24 11.31 -20.23
N ALA A 160 9.55 12.26 -19.35
CA ALA A 160 10.86 12.35 -18.69
C ALA A 160 10.83 11.62 -17.34
N PRO A 161 11.75 10.66 -17.06
CA PRO A 161 11.88 10.03 -15.75
C PRO A 161 11.94 11.08 -14.64
N THR A 162 11.09 10.93 -13.63
CA THR A 162 10.90 11.97 -12.61
C THR A 162 10.86 11.34 -11.22
N ASP A 163 11.66 11.88 -10.30
CA ASP A 163 11.57 11.58 -8.88
C ASP A 163 10.25 12.12 -8.33
N VAL A 164 9.39 11.24 -7.82
CA VAL A 164 8.10 11.60 -7.23
C VAL A 164 8.18 11.75 -5.71
N GLY A 165 9.35 11.53 -5.11
CA GLY A 165 9.55 11.31 -3.68
C GLY A 165 9.53 9.83 -3.33
N THR A 166 9.61 9.51 -2.03
CA THR A 166 9.51 8.11 -1.57
C THR A 166 8.07 7.65 -1.70
N VAL A 167 7.76 6.74 -2.62
CA VAL A 167 6.40 6.22 -2.78
C VAL A 167 5.97 5.48 -1.52
N GLY A 168 4.77 5.79 -1.03
CA GLY A 168 4.15 5.11 0.09
C GLY A 168 3.30 3.94 -0.38
N SER A 169 2.34 4.19 -1.28
CA SER A 169 1.42 3.18 -1.78
C SER A 169 0.85 3.55 -3.15
N ILE A 170 0.10 2.61 -3.74
CA ILE A 170 -0.78 2.88 -4.89
C ILE A 170 -2.16 2.26 -4.67
N VAL A 171 -3.19 2.81 -5.31
CA VAL A 171 -4.56 2.29 -5.27
C VAL A 171 -5.31 2.62 -6.55
N PHE A 172 -6.11 1.69 -7.07
CA PHE A 172 -7.11 1.99 -8.09
C PHE A 172 -8.38 2.54 -7.44
N ALA A 173 -8.73 3.77 -7.83
CA ALA A 173 -10.03 4.32 -7.53
C ALA A 173 -11.13 3.58 -8.32
N PRO A 174 -12.39 3.57 -7.83
CA PRO A 174 -13.50 2.88 -8.51
C PRO A 174 -13.75 3.33 -9.97
N ASN A 175 -13.31 4.53 -10.34
CA ASN A 175 -13.39 5.05 -11.71
C ASN A 175 -12.22 4.59 -12.61
N GLY A 176 -11.31 3.75 -12.11
CA GLY A 176 -10.15 3.23 -12.82
C GLY A 176 -8.88 4.10 -12.75
N THR A 177 -8.91 5.25 -12.08
CA THR A 177 -7.70 6.06 -11.87
C THR A 177 -6.76 5.37 -10.90
N LEU A 178 -5.50 5.12 -11.29
CA LEU A 178 -4.45 4.67 -10.37
C LEU A 178 -3.86 5.88 -9.65
N ILE A 179 -3.90 5.87 -8.32
CA ILE A 179 -3.44 6.96 -7.46
C ILE A 179 -2.26 6.46 -6.64
N GLY A 180 -1.17 7.22 -6.61
CA GLY A 180 -0.04 7.00 -5.72
C GLY A 180 0.03 8.03 -4.58
N SER A 181 0.70 7.66 -3.50
CA SER A 181 1.17 8.59 -2.45
C SER A 181 2.69 8.65 -2.45
N ALA A 182 3.27 9.79 -2.09
CA ALA A 182 4.71 9.90 -1.86
C ALA A 182 5.05 10.90 -0.76
N PHE A 183 6.18 10.63 -0.09
CA PHE A 183 6.78 11.48 0.94
C PHE A 183 7.87 12.36 0.35
N ASN A 184 8.03 13.56 0.91
CA ASN A 184 9.14 14.48 0.56
C ASN A 184 9.30 14.71 -0.96
N SER A 185 8.17 14.82 -1.66
CA SER A 185 8.14 14.93 -3.12
C SER A 185 8.79 16.22 -3.60
N PRO A 186 9.67 16.17 -4.61
CA PRO A 186 10.19 17.35 -5.29
C PRO A 186 9.16 18.02 -6.21
N LEU A 187 7.99 17.41 -6.41
CA LEU A 187 6.95 17.92 -7.31
C LEU A 187 6.17 19.09 -6.72
N THR A 188 6.38 19.42 -5.45
CA THR A 188 5.84 20.60 -4.78
C THR A 188 6.96 21.51 -4.30
N ASN A 189 6.65 22.80 -4.13
CA ASN A 189 7.54 23.77 -3.50
C ASN A 189 6.81 24.50 -2.35
N PRO A 190 7.22 24.31 -1.08
CA PRO A 190 8.31 23.45 -0.63
C PRO A 190 8.05 21.95 -0.89
N ARG A 191 9.11 21.13 -0.81
CA ARG A 191 8.96 19.66 -0.86
C ARG A 191 7.98 19.21 0.21
N GLY A 192 7.14 18.24 -0.12
CA GLY A 192 6.09 17.80 0.78
C GLY A 192 5.46 16.48 0.39
N ASP A 193 4.54 16.03 1.23
CA ASP A 193 3.78 14.82 1.01
C ASP A 193 2.73 15.06 -0.08
N VAL A 194 2.56 14.10 -0.99
CA VAL A 194 1.68 14.26 -2.15
C VAL A 194 0.84 13.02 -2.42
N LEU A 195 -0.30 13.25 -3.08
CA LEU A 195 -0.97 12.26 -3.91
C LEU A 195 -0.76 12.63 -5.39
N PHE A 196 -0.72 11.64 -6.27
CA PHE A 196 -0.61 11.85 -7.71
C PHE A 196 -1.34 10.74 -8.47
N ASP A 197 -1.70 10.98 -9.73
CA ASP A 197 -2.27 9.97 -10.60
C ASP A 197 -1.17 9.34 -11.44
N ILE A 198 -1.28 8.04 -11.69
CA ILE A 198 -0.37 7.26 -12.54
C ILE A 198 -1.17 6.74 -13.73
N ASN A 199 -0.67 6.94 -14.94
CA ASN A 199 -1.23 6.29 -16.11
C ASN A 199 -0.76 4.82 -16.15
N PRO A 200 -1.66 3.83 -16.04
CA PRO A 200 -1.29 2.42 -15.95
C PRO A 200 -0.76 1.83 -17.26
N ALA A 201 -0.83 2.56 -18.37
CA ALA A 201 -0.26 2.15 -19.66
C ALA A 201 1.13 2.74 -19.93
N THR A 202 1.46 3.88 -19.31
CA THR A 202 2.68 4.65 -19.65
C THR A 202 3.54 5.04 -18.45
N ALA A 203 3.11 4.71 -17.23
CA ALA A 203 3.72 5.18 -15.97
C ALA A 203 3.74 6.72 -15.83
N GLY A 204 2.98 7.44 -16.65
CA GLY A 204 2.92 8.90 -16.65
C GLY A 204 2.25 9.43 -15.37
N VAL A 205 2.94 10.32 -14.67
CA VAL A 205 2.51 10.97 -13.44
C VAL A 205 1.80 12.28 -13.76
N SER A 206 0.65 12.50 -13.16
CA SER A 206 -0.16 13.71 -13.35
C SER A 206 -0.97 14.06 -12.10
N ASN A 207 -1.70 15.18 -12.13
CA ASN A 207 -2.63 15.59 -11.08
C ASN A 207 -2.02 15.56 -9.67
N VAL A 208 -0.82 16.11 -9.50
CA VAL A 208 -0.13 16.16 -8.19
C VAL A 208 -0.92 17.05 -7.22
N ARG A 209 -1.14 16.54 -6.01
CA ARG A 209 -1.92 17.17 -4.94
C ARG A 209 -1.13 17.11 -3.65
N ALA A 210 -0.92 18.24 -3.00
CA ALA A 210 -0.31 18.27 -1.68
C ALA A 210 -1.21 17.56 -0.65
N VAL A 211 -0.61 16.78 0.24
CA VAL A 211 -1.29 16.25 1.41
C VAL A 211 -1.36 17.34 2.47
N THR A 212 -2.55 17.55 3.03
CA THR A 212 -2.79 18.60 4.05
C THR A 212 -3.54 18.03 5.24
N GLY A 213 -3.20 18.47 6.46
CA GLY A 213 -3.86 18.02 7.69
C GLY A 213 -3.25 16.74 8.29
N GLY A 214 -2.13 16.26 7.75
CA GLY A 214 -1.43 15.07 8.20
C GLY A 214 -0.26 14.72 7.29
N MET A 215 0.10 13.44 7.25
CA MET A 215 1.20 12.89 6.43
C MET A 215 0.65 12.05 5.28
N ALA A 216 1.44 11.84 4.24
CA ALA A 216 1.11 10.87 3.20
C ALA A 216 0.95 9.47 3.80
N PRO A 217 -0.01 8.67 3.31
CA PRO A 217 -0.19 7.32 3.80
C PRO A 217 0.80 6.34 3.15
N GLN A 218 1.31 5.37 3.93
CA GLN A 218 2.04 4.20 3.43
C GLN A 218 1.10 3.11 2.87
N GLY A 219 -0.17 3.11 3.28
CA GLY A 219 -1.21 2.22 2.74
C GLY A 219 -2.40 3.01 2.21
N LEU A 220 -2.89 2.67 1.01
CA LEU A 220 -4.06 3.32 0.40
C LEU A 220 -5.21 2.32 0.20
N GLY A 221 -6.44 2.84 0.18
CA GLY A 221 -7.63 2.04 -0.10
C GLY A 221 -8.90 2.88 -0.09
N PHE A 222 -9.92 2.42 -0.82
CA PHE A 222 -11.25 3.02 -0.81
C PHE A 222 -12.19 2.14 0.01
N ALA A 223 -12.55 2.62 1.21
CA ALA A 223 -13.53 1.98 2.07
C ALA A 223 -14.76 2.89 2.24
N ARG A 224 -15.87 2.31 2.69
CA ARG A 224 -17.05 3.09 3.05
C ARG A 224 -16.72 4.01 4.23
N ALA A 225 -17.10 5.28 4.11
CA ALA A 225 -17.07 6.21 5.22
C ALA A 225 -17.87 5.64 6.40
N CYS A 226 -17.39 5.88 7.62
CA CYS A 226 -18.19 5.63 8.80
C CYS A 226 -19.50 6.42 8.69
N ARG A 227 -20.64 5.72 8.77
CA ARG A 227 -21.92 6.39 8.92
C ARG A 227 -22.15 6.59 10.41
N SER A 228 -22.43 7.82 10.82
CA SER A 228 -23.05 8.04 12.12
C SER A 228 -24.35 7.22 12.18
N PRO A 229 -24.66 6.56 13.31
CA PRO A 229 -25.91 5.85 13.49
C PRO A 229 -27.13 6.76 13.23
#